data_AF-A0A2K3M4Z0-F1
#
_entry.id   AF-A0A2K3M4Z0-F1
#
_cell.length_a   1.000
_cell.length_b   1.000
_cell.length_c   1.000
_cell.angle_alpha   90.00
_cell.angle_beta   90.00
_cell.angle_gamma   90.00
#
_symmetry.space_group_name_H-M   'P 1'
#
loop_
_entity.id
_entity.type
_entity.pdbx_description
1 polymer ?
#
loop_
_entity_poly.entity_id
_entity_poly.type
_entity_poly.pdbx_seq_one_letter_code
_entity_poly.pdbx_strand_id
1 'polypeptide(L)'
;MEGRTIYYHVAEDNGDVDDENVQGYSLVFNGNDVEQLTRKFSEETGLDEVIVCSRSPLNGKLYPLRLHLPPNNVTMQVVLVLPNSK
;
A
#
# COMPACT_ATOMS: atom_id res chain seq x y z
N MET A 1 15.71 14.14 8.04
CA MET A 1 15.15 13.77 6.72
C MET A 1 13.68 13.52 6.93
N GLU A 2 12.82 14.24 6.20
CA GLU A 2 11.38 13.97 6.17
C GLU A 2 11.16 12.75 5.25
N GLY A 3 10.44 11.75 5.75
CA GLY A 3 10.15 10.52 4.99
C GLY A 3 9.21 10.76 3.82
N ARG A 4 8.93 9.72 3.04
CA ARG A 4 7.92 9.78 1.98
C ARG A 4 6.52 9.64 2.55
N THR A 5 5.57 10.40 2.03
CA THR A 5 4.14 10.18 2.32
C THR A 5 3.61 9.05 1.45
N ILE A 6 2.98 8.07 2.07
CA ILE A 6 2.34 6.94 1.40
C ILE A 6 0.84 7.03 1.67
N TYR A 7 0.06 7.20 0.61
CA TYR A 7 -1.40 7.11 0.65
C TYR A 7 -1.81 5.66 0.43
N TYR A 8 -2.77 5.18 1.20
CA TYR A 8 -3.23 3.81 1.10
C TYR A 8 -4.73 3.64 1.31
N HIS A 9 -5.26 2.61 0.66
CA HIS A 9 -6.60 2.08 0.86
C HIS A 9 -6.50 0.62 1.25
N VAL A 10 -7.48 0.11 2.00
CA VAL A 10 -7.59 -1.32 2.28
C VAL A 10 -8.66 -1.88 1.35
N ALA A 11 -8.34 -2.94 0.62
CA ALA A 11 -9.27 -3.63 -0.27
C ALA A 11 -9.39 -5.10 0.15
N GLU A 12 -10.59 -5.66 0.00
CA GLU A 12 -10.81 -7.10 0.09
C GLU A 12 -10.35 -7.79 -1.22
N ASP A 13 -10.15 -9.11 -1.19
CA ASP A 13 -9.49 -9.94 -2.23
C ASP A 13 -10.01 -9.73 -3.67
N ASN A 14 -11.26 -9.28 -3.84
CA ASN A 14 -11.83 -9.00 -5.16
C ASN A 14 -11.20 -7.78 -5.86
N GLY A 15 -10.31 -7.02 -5.19
CA GLY A 15 -9.69 -5.83 -5.73
C GLY A 15 -10.69 -4.69 -5.95
N ASP A 16 -11.88 -4.81 -5.36
CA ASP A 16 -12.86 -3.74 -5.28
C ASP A 16 -12.34 -2.75 -4.24
N VAL A 17 -11.91 -1.60 -4.73
CA VAL A 17 -11.45 -0.51 -3.88
C VAL A 17 -12.70 0.30 -3.59
N ASP A 18 -13.19 0.23 -2.35
CA ASP A 18 -14.37 0.99 -1.90
C ASP A 18 -14.13 2.46 -2.29
N ASP A 19 -14.92 2.91 -3.26
CA ASP A 19 -14.99 4.20 -3.95
C ASP A 19 -13.75 5.12 -3.87
N GLU A 20 -13.32 5.64 -5.03
CA GLU A 20 -12.23 6.63 -5.14
C GLU A 20 -12.49 7.95 -4.35
N ASN A 21 -13.68 8.09 -3.77
CA ASN A 21 -14.14 9.18 -2.90
C ASN A 21 -14.01 8.89 -1.39
N VAL A 22 -13.65 7.68 -0.98
CA VAL A 22 -13.34 7.39 0.43
C VAL A 22 -12.00 8.03 0.76
N GLN A 23 -11.99 8.86 1.81
CA GLN A 23 -10.79 9.55 2.29
C GLN A 23 -9.71 8.51 2.64
N GLY A 24 -8.76 8.30 1.72
CA GLY A 24 -7.67 7.35 1.90
C GLY A 24 -6.80 7.70 3.11
N TYR A 25 -6.21 6.69 3.72
CA TYR A 25 -5.30 6.85 4.84
C TYR A 25 -3.91 7.29 4.35
N SER A 26 -3.08 7.83 5.24
CA SER A 26 -1.70 8.16 4.91
C SER A 26 -0.74 7.89 6.06
N LEU A 27 0.51 7.54 5.72
CA LEU A 27 1.60 7.43 6.68
C LEU A 27 2.90 8.00 6.12
N VAL A 28 3.85 8.31 7.01
CA VAL A 28 5.20 8.71 6.63
C VAL A 28 6.15 7.52 6.75
N PHE A 29 6.89 7.21 5.68
CA PHE A 29 7.80 6.07 5.60
C PHE A 29 9.22 6.51 5.23
N ASN A 30 10.22 5.99 5.94
CA ASN A 30 11.64 6.33 5.71
C ASN A 30 12.47 5.17 5.12
N GLY A 31 11.83 4.03 4.82
CA GLY A 31 12.52 2.89 4.21
C GLY A 31 12.53 2.94 2.68
N ASN A 32 13.22 1.97 2.09
CA ASN A 32 13.33 1.81 0.63
C ASN A 32 12.93 0.41 0.16
N ASP A 33 12.53 -0.46 1.08
CA ASP A 33 12.20 -1.84 0.81
C ASP A 33 10.71 -2.12 1.09
N VAL A 34 10.13 -3.03 0.32
CA VAL A 34 8.72 -3.40 0.45
C VAL A 34 8.47 -4.19 1.73
N GLU A 35 9.39 -5.04 2.19
CA GLU A 35 9.28 -5.78 3.45
C GLU A 35 9.15 -4.82 4.64
N GLN A 36 10.01 -3.79 4.68
CA GLN A 36 9.94 -2.74 5.69
C GLN A 36 8.61 -1.97 5.63
N LEU A 37 8.11 -1.72 4.42
CA LEU A 37 6.84 -1.04 4.21
C LEU A 37 5.66 -1.90 4.69
N THR A 38 5.63 -3.18 4.30
CA THR A 38 4.63 -4.17 4.72
C THR A 38 4.61 -4.27 6.24
N ARG A 39 5.79 -4.40 6.88
CA ARG A 39 5.89 -4.43 8.35
C ARG A 39 5.33 -3.16 8.98
N LYS A 40 5.66 -1.99 8.42
CA LYS A 40 5.12 -0.72 8.93
C LYS A 40 3.60 -0.68 8.81
N PHE A 41 3.02 -1.19 7.72
CA PHE A 41 1.57 -1.29 7.61
C PHE A 41 0.98 -2.21 8.67
N SER A 42 1.57 -3.38 8.91
CA SER A 42 1.11 -4.27 9.97
C SER A 42 1.17 -3.62 11.36
N GLU A 43 2.24 -2.90 11.67
CA GLU A 43 2.40 -2.17 12.94
C GLU A 43 1.36 -1.03 13.10
N GLU A 44 1.09 -0.26 12.04
CA GLU A 44 0.17 0.89 12.09
C GLU A 44 -1.31 0.50 12.01
N THR A 45 -1.63 -0.55 11.25
CA THR A 45 -3.02 -0.96 10.97
C THR A 45 -3.48 -2.14 11.83
N GLY A 46 -2.55 -2.89 12.43
CA GLY A 46 -2.84 -4.14 13.13
C GLY A 46 -3.23 -5.30 12.19
N LEU A 47 -3.04 -5.13 10.88
CA LEU A 47 -3.37 -6.13 9.87
C LEU A 47 -2.15 -7.04 9.61
N ASP A 48 -2.31 -8.32 9.88
CA ASP A 48 -1.31 -9.34 9.55
C ASP A 48 -1.41 -9.77 8.07
N GLU A 49 -0.27 -10.19 7.52
CA GLU A 49 -0.16 -10.80 6.18
C GLU A 49 -0.68 -9.94 5.01
N VAL A 50 -0.68 -8.60 5.15
CA VAL A 50 -1.12 -7.69 4.08
C VAL A 50 -0.24 -7.74 2.83
N ILE A 51 -0.88 -7.71 1.66
CA ILE A 51 -0.19 -7.60 0.38
C ILE A 51 -0.25 -6.14 -0.08
N VAL A 52 0.91 -5.49 -0.16
CA VAL A 52 1.00 -4.12 -0.67
C VAL A 52 1.00 -4.13 -2.19
N CYS A 53 -0.03 -3.56 -2.80
CA CYS A 53 -0.20 -3.47 -4.26
C CYS A 53 -0.12 -2.03 -4.74
N SER A 54 0.30 -1.84 -6.00
CA SER A 54 0.06 -0.61 -6.76
C SER A 54 -1.09 -0.80 -7.72
N ARG A 55 -1.88 0.25 -7.93
CA ARG A 55 -2.92 0.28 -8.96
C ARG A 55 -2.30 0.77 -10.26
N SER A 56 -2.38 -0.04 -11.31
CA SER A 56 -1.87 0.34 -12.62
C SER A 56 -2.76 1.43 -13.24
N PRO A 57 -2.21 2.58 -13.64
CA PRO A 57 -2.99 3.62 -14.30
C PRO A 57 -3.45 3.20 -15.70
N LEU A 58 -2.88 2.15 -16.28
CA LEU A 58 -3.18 1.69 -17.64
C LEU A 58 -4.46 0.85 -17.71
N ASN A 59 -4.78 0.11 -16.65
CA ASN A 59 -5.88 -0.86 -16.66
C ASN A 59 -6.66 -0.94 -15.34
N GLY A 60 -6.31 -0.12 -14.35
CA GLY A 60 -6.95 -0.12 -13.02
C GLY A 60 -6.67 -1.35 -12.17
N LYS A 61 -5.90 -2.33 -12.66
CA LYS A 61 -5.62 -3.58 -11.94
C LYS A 61 -4.56 -3.37 -10.85
N LEU A 62 -4.68 -4.17 -9.80
CA LEU A 62 -3.72 -4.22 -8.71
C LEU A 62 -2.55 -5.15 -9.05
N TYR A 63 -1.34 -4.70 -8.75
CA TYR A 63 -0.11 -5.45 -8.92
C TYR A 63 0.68 -5.44 -7.61
N PRO A 64 1.03 -6.61 -7.04
CA PRO A 64 1.84 -6.67 -5.83
C PRO A 64 3.20 -6.00 -6.02
N LEU A 65 3.59 -5.14 -5.08
CA LEU A 65 4.92 -4.57 -5.04
C LEU A 65 5.92 -5.67 -4.64
N ARG A 66 6.99 -5.82 -5.43
CA ARG A 66 8.05 -6.81 -5.20
C ARG A 66 9.45 -6.23 -5.29
N LEU A 67 9.59 -5.06 -5.91
CA LEU A 67 10.86 -4.39 -6.13
C LEU A 67 11.06 -3.31 -5.07
N HIS A 68 12.32 -2.90 -4.88
CA HIS A 68 12.66 -1.72 -4.08
C HIS A 68 11.78 -0.52 -4.45
N LEU A 69 11.38 0.24 -3.43
CA LEU A 69 10.60 1.44 -3.63
C LEU A 69 11.41 2.47 -4.42
N PRO A 70 10.74 3.31 -5.23
CA PRO A 70 11.42 4.34 -6.00
C PRO A 70 12.31 5.21 -5.11
N PRO A 71 13.53 5.57 -5.52
CA PRO A 71 14.36 6.54 -4.80
C PRO A 71 13.68 7.92 -4.78
N ASN A 72 14.12 8.83 -3.89
CA ASN A 72 13.74 10.25 -3.80
C ASN A 72 12.52 10.65 -2.95
N ASN A 73 12.11 9.83 -1.98
CA ASN A 73 10.99 10.14 -1.07
C ASN A 73 9.71 10.63 -1.77
N VAL A 74 9.47 10.15 -2.99
CA VAL A 74 8.30 10.52 -3.77
C VAL A 74 7.03 10.03 -3.10
N THR A 75 6.00 10.87 -3.13
CA THR A 75 4.66 10.48 -2.72
C THR A 75 4.18 9.31 -3.56
N MET A 76 3.58 8.31 -2.91
CA MET A 76 3.06 7.11 -3.58
C MET A 76 1.68 6.75 -3.06
N GLN A 77 0.91 6.09 -3.93
CA GLN A 77 -0.39 5.52 -3.58
C GLN A 77 -0.32 3.99 -3.73
N VAL A 78 -0.81 3.29 -2.71
CA VAL A 78 -0.86 1.82 -2.66
C VAL A 78 -2.22 1.34 -2.20
N VAL A 79 -2.46 0.04 -2.37
CA VAL A 79 -3.62 -0.66 -1.87
C VAL A 79 -3.13 -1.83 -1.03
N LEU A 80 -3.62 -1.94 0.20
CA LEU A 80 -3.41 -3.07 1.08
C LEU A 80 -4.50 -4.10 0.78
N VAL A 81 -4.10 -5.27 0.30
CA VAL A 81 -5.03 -6.37 0.06
C VAL A 81 -4.90 -7.35 1.22
N LEU A 82 -6.03 -7.62 1.88
CA LEU A 82 -6.09 -8.62 2.94
C LEU A 82 -6.10 -10.02 2.33
N PRO A 83 -5.30 -10.97 2.85
CA PRO A 83 -5.43 -12.36 2.46
C PRO A 83 -6.81 -12.88 2.91
N ASN A 84 -7.49 -13.60 2.03
CA ASN A 84 -8.79 -14.18 2.35
C ASN A 84 -8.63 -15.13 3.54
N SER A 85 -9.39 -14.90 4.62
CA SER A 85 -9.53 -15.90 5.68
C SER A 85 -10.32 -17.06 5.10
N LYS A 86 -9.63 -18.18 4.86
CA LYS A 86 -10.22 -19.40 4.32
C LYS A 86 -11.24 -20.03 5.27
#